data_AF-A0A1Q3UZD2-F1
#
_entry.id   AF-A0A1Q3UZD2-F1
#
_cell.length_a   1.000
_cell.length_b   1.000
_cell.length_c   1.000
_cell.angle_alpha   90.00
_cell.angle_beta   90.00
_cell.angle_gamma   90.00
#
_symmetry.space_group_name_H-M   'P 1'
#
loop_
_entity.id
_entity.type
_entity.pdbx_description
1 polymer ?
#
loop_
_entity_poly.entity_id
_entity_poly.type
_entity_poly.pdbx_seq_one_letter_code
_entity_poly.pdbx_strand_id
1 'polypeptide(L)'
;MQALDDIRCEPRSSLDHLQAVSFFLAGGEWAKARAAIADQLGLHPDDLERAGRMCVAARDTAEPPELPPAPEPETTPSRHDDAPHQAFIFSPPPQEDLRDASEAHPAPSRSKRWRGPQRLPPNANPFFPRGIADSGWKVR
;
A
#
# COMPACT_ATOMS: atom_id res chain seq x y z
N MET A 1 -3.45 -13.34 -22.72
CA MET A 1 -3.59 -12.07 -21.99
C MET A 1 -2.18 -11.74 -21.53
N GLN A 2 -1.51 -10.75 -22.14
CA GLN A 2 -0.04 -10.61 -22.07
C GLN A 2 0.52 -10.60 -20.63
N ALA A 3 -0.08 -9.81 -19.74
CA ALA A 3 0.39 -9.68 -18.35
C ALA A 3 0.41 -11.01 -17.56
N LEU A 4 -0.45 -11.99 -17.90
CA LEU A 4 -0.39 -13.30 -17.24
C LEU A 4 0.80 -14.14 -17.72
N ASP A 5 1.18 -13.99 -18.99
CA ASP A 5 2.34 -14.65 -19.57
C ASP A 5 3.62 -14.03 -19.01
N ASP A 6 3.66 -12.71 -18.84
CA ASP A 6 4.78 -12.00 -18.23
C ASP A 6 5.02 -12.46 -16.76
N ILE A 7 3.95 -12.68 -15.98
CA ILE A 7 4.07 -13.25 -14.63
C ILE A 7 4.68 -14.67 -14.64
N ARG A 8 4.50 -15.44 -15.71
CA ARG A 8 4.97 -16.83 -15.79
C ARG A 8 6.38 -16.95 -16.35
N CYS A 9 6.70 -16.15 -17.37
CA CYS A 9 7.88 -16.34 -18.21
C CYS A 9 9.01 -15.38 -17.86
N GLU A 10 8.71 -14.15 -17.45
CA GLU A 10 9.73 -13.13 -17.24
C GLU A 10 10.49 -13.36 -15.93
N PRO A 11 11.80 -13.04 -15.85
CA PRO A 11 12.54 -13.08 -14.59
C PRO A 11 11.87 -12.24 -13.51
N ARG A 12 11.91 -12.67 -12.23
CA ARG A 12 11.29 -11.91 -11.13
C ARG A 12 11.84 -10.49 -10.95
N SER A 13 13.11 -10.30 -11.29
CA SER A 13 13.79 -9.00 -11.28
C SER A 13 13.51 -8.17 -12.53
N SER A 14 12.86 -8.74 -13.56
CA SER A 14 12.50 -8.02 -14.78
C SER A 14 11.45 -6.96 -14.49
N LEU A 15 11.58 -5.83 -15.17
CA LEU A 15 10.62 -4.74 -15.09
C LEU A 15 9.25 -5.19 -15.61
N ASP A 16 9.20 -6.05 -16.61
CA ASP A 16 7.95 -6.59 -17.18
C ASP A 16 7.20 -7.44 -16.15
N HIS A 17 7.92 -8.27 -15.38
CA HIS A 17 7.35 -9.03 -14.27
C HIS A 17 6.76 -8.09 -13.21
N LEU A 18 7.53 -7.09 -12.78
CA LEU A 18 7.08 -6.13 -11.76
C LEU A 18 5.88 -5.30 -12.23
N GLN A 19 5.84 -4.90 -13.49
CA GLN A 19 4.71 -4.20 -14.09
C GLN A 19 3.47 -5.09 -14.18
N ALA A 20 3.63 -6.34 -14.58
CA ALA A 20 2.53 -7.29 -14.66
C ALA A 20 1.94 -7.59 -13.27
N VAL A 21 2.78 -7.83 -12.26
CA VAL A 21 2.33 -7.99 -10.86
C VAL A 21 1.61 -6.73 -10.38
N SER A 22 2.15 -5.54 -10.68
CA SER A 22 1.52 -4.26 -10.33
C SER A 22 0.15 -4.11 -11.01
N PHE A 23 0.03 -4.47 -12.28
CA PHE A 23 -1.23 -4.43 -13.01
C PHE A 23 -2.33 -5.26 -12.33
N PHE A 24 -1.99 -6.40 -11.71
CA PHE A 24 -2.97 -7.26 -11.05
C PHE A 24 -3.21 -6.97 -9.57
N LEU A 25 -2.18 -6.51 -8.83
CA LEU A 25 -2.25 -6.41 -7.37
C LEU A 25 -2.21 -4.97 -6.84
N ALA A 26 -1.72 -4.02 -7.62
CA ALA A 26 -1.68 -2.63 -7.19
C ALA A 26 -3.05 -1.95 -7.27
N GLY A 27 -3.23 -0.94 -6.43
CA GLY A 27 -4.38 -0.05 -6.42
C GLY A 27 -4.19 1.20 -7.29
N GLY A 28 -5.06 2.20 -7.11
CA GLY A 28 -4.95 3.50 -7.79
C GLY A 28 -5.19 3.40 -9.30
N GLU A 29 -4.29 3.96 -10.09
CA GLU A 29 -4.40 3.95 -11.56
C GLU A 29 -4.39 2.53 -12.14
N TRP A 30 -3.66 1.60 -11.51
CA TRP A 30 -3.66 0.19 -11.91
C TRP A 30 -5.02 -0.47 -11.73
N ALA A 31 -5.74 -0.15 -10.64
CA ALA A 31 -7.10 -0.65 -10.42
C ALA A 31 -8.10 -0.09 -11.45
N LYS A 32 -7.94 1.18 -11.85
CA LYS A 32 -8.75 1.78 -12.92
C LYS A 32 -8.48 1.13 -14.28
N ALA A 33 -7.21 0.92 -14.61
CA ALA A 33 -6.81 0.24 -15.84
C ALA A 33 -7.34 -1.21 -15.87
N ARG A 34 -7.23 -1.92 -14.74
CA ARG A 34 -7.78 -3.27 -14.58
C ARG A 34 -9.31 -3.29 -14.75
N ALA A 35 -10.03 -2.33 -14.19
CA ALA A 35 -11.47 -2.19 -14.39
C ALA A 35 -11.86 -1.91 -15.85
N ALA A 36 -11.12 -1.06 -16.55
CA ALA A 36 -11.35 -0.77 -17.97
C ALA A 36 -11.14 -2.01 -18.86
N ILE A 37 -10.09 -2.79 -18.58
CA ILE A 37 -9.84 -4.05 -19.31
C ILE A 37 -10.87 -5.12 -18.93
N ALA A 38 -11.28 -5.19 -17.66
CA ALA A 38 -12.34 -6.10 -17.23
C ALA A 38 -13.66 -5.84 -17.98
N ASP A 39 -14.04 -4.58 -18.14
CA ASP A 39 -15.23 -4.16 -18.89
C ASP A 39 -15.14 -4.61 -20.37
N GLN A 40 -13.99 -4.39 -21.02
CA GLN A 40 -13.76 -4.85 -22.40
C GLN A 40 -13.84 -6.37 -22.56
N LEU A 41 -13.48 -7.12 -21.51
CA LEU A 41 -13.53 -8.58 -21.49
C LEU A 41 -14.86 -9.14 -20.98
N GLY A 42 -15.77 -8.28 -20.50
CA GLY A 42 -17.03 -8.70 -19.87
C GLY A 42 -16.85 -9.45 -18.55
N LEU A 43 -15.78 -9.15 -17.80
CA LEU A 43 -15.41 -9.79 -16.54
C LEU A 43 -15.51 -8.81 -15.36
N HIS A 44 -15.58 -9.33 -14.14
CA HIS A 44 -15.42 -8.49 -12.95
C HIS A 44 -13.93 -8.18 -12.73
N PRO A 45 -13.54 -6.95 -12.34
CA PRO A 45 -12.13 -6.61 -12.07
C PRO A 45 -11.49 -7.49 -10.99
N ASP A 46 -12.27 -7.95 -10.02
CA ASP A 46 -11.79 -8.87 -8.97
C ASP A 46 -11.42 -10.25 -9.54
N ASP A 47 -12.04 -10.68 -10.64
CA ASP A 47 -11.69 -11.96 -11.28
C ASP A 47 -10.29 -11.86 -11.91
N LEU A 48 -9.95 -10.70 -12.49
CA LEU A 48 -8.60 -10.43 -12.99
C LEU A 48 -7.57 -10.41 -11.85
N GLU A 49 -7.87 -9.71 -10.75
CA GLU A 49 -6.99 -9.68 -9.58
C GLU A 49 -6.78 -11.10 -9.01
N ARG A 50 -7.86 -11.89 -8.89
CA ARG A 50 -7.79 -13.27 -8.42
C ARG A 50 -6.93 -14.13 -9.34
N ALA A 51 -7.10 -14.01 -10.66
CA ALA A 51 -6.30 -14.76 -11.63
C ALA A 51 -4.80 -14.43 -11.55
N GLY A 52 -4.47 -13.14 -11.44
CA GLY A 52 -3.09 -12.67 -11.25
C GLY A 52 -2.49 -13.19 -9.94
N ARG A 53 -3.23 -13.08 -8.84
CA ARG A 53 -2.79 -13.57 -7.51
C ARG A 53 -2.54 -15.08 -7.50
N MET A 54 -3.40 -15.86 -8.16
CA MET A 54 -3.21 -17.29 -8.33
C MET A 54 -1.95 -17.62 -9.14
N CYS A 55 -1.67 -16.87 -10.21
CA CYS A 55 -0.47 -17.08 -11.02
C CYS A 55 0.82 -16.76 -10.24
N VAL A 56 0.83 -15.65 -9.47
CA VAL A 56 1.97 -15.30 -8.61
C VAL A 56 2.20 -16.38 -7.55
N ALA A 57 1.16 -16.80 -6.83
CA ALA A 57 1.27 -17.82 -5.79
C ALA A 57 1.71 -19.18 -6.35
N ALA A 58 1.22 -19.57 -7.53
CA ALA A 58 1.65 -20.79 -8.21
C ALA A 58 3.14 -20.76 -8.55
N ARG A 59 3.63 -19.60 -9.02
CA ARG A 59 5.05 -19.41 -9.32
C ARG A 59 5.91 -19.40 -8.06
N ASP A 60 5.45 -18.76 -6.98
CA ASP A 60 6.14 -18.76 -5.69
C ASP A 60 6.29 -20.16 -5.08
N THR A 61 5.32 -21.04 -5.36
CA THR A 61 5.40 -22.45 -4.95
C THR A 61 6.36 -23.25 -5.81
N ALA A 62 6.41 -22.99 -7.13
CA ALA A 62 7.27 -23.71 -8.07
C ALA A 62 8.73 -23.28 -8.01
N GLU A 63 8.98 -22.01 -7.75
CA GLU A 63 10.31 -21.40 -7.65
C GLU A 63 10.37 -20.69 -6.30
N PRO A 64 10.70 -21.39 -5.20
CA PRO A 64 10.85 -20.73 -3.91
C PRO A 64 11.92 -19.63 -4.05
N PRO A 65 11.73 -18.47 -3.41
CA PRO A 65 12.72 -17.41 -3.45
C PRO A 65 14.07 -18.00 -3.01
N GLU A 66 15.12 -17.77 -3.79
CA GLU A 66 16.48 -18.10 -3.38
C GLU A 66 16.69 -17.46 -2.01
N LEU A 67 16.75 -18.29 -0.96
CA LEU A 67 17.01 -17.82 0.39
C LEU A 67 18.31 -17.00 0.30
N PRO A 68 18.35 -15.78 0.87
CA PRO A 68 19.63 -15.11 1.03
C PRO A 68 20.58 -16.10 1.71
N PRO A 69 21.86 -16.19 1.27
CA PRO A 69 22.81 -17.10 1.90
C PRO A 69 22.75 -16.88 3.41
N ALA A 70 22.59 -17.97 4.15
CA ALA A 70 22.51 -17.91 5.61
C ALA A 70 23.65 -17.02 6.11
N PRO A 71 23.39 -16.07 7.03
CA PRO A 71 24.47 -15.27 7.59
C PRO A 71 25.52 -16.25 8.13
N GLU A 72 26.74 -16.15 7.59
CA GLU A 72 27.86 -16.94 8.08
C GLU A 72 27.92 -16.77 9.60
N PRO A 73 28.16 -17.84 10.39
CA PRO A 73 28.21 -17.71 11.83
C PRO A 73 29.27 -16.67 12.17
N GLU A 74 28.83 -15.53 12.70
CA GLU A 74 29.73 -14.48 13.16
C GLU A 74 30.66 -15.10 14.19
N THR A 75 31.89 -15.37 13.78
CA THR A 75 32.99 -15.69 14.68
C THR A 75 33.10 -14.52 15.64
N THR A 76 32.56 -14.66 16.85
CA THR A 76 32.71 -13.69 17.92
C THR A 76 34.18 -13.33 18.04
N PRO A 77 34.61 -12.08 17.77
CA PRO A 77 35.95 -11.68 18.11
C PRO A 77 36.02 -11.64 19.63
N SER A 78 36.77 -12.60 20.17
CA SER A 78 37.17 -12.62 21.57
C SER A 78 37.81 -11.28 21.90
N ARG A 79 37.20 -10.60 22.86
CA ARG A 79 37.57 -9.29 23.42
C ARG A 79 39.07 -9.21 23.68
N HIS A 80 39.76 -8.32 22.98
CA HIS A 80 41.02 -7.75 23.44
C HIS A 80 41.04 -6.26 23.08
N ASP A 81 41.09 -5.46 24.15
CA ASP A 81 41.51 -4.08 24.33
C ASP A 81 41.65 -3.09 23.15
N ASP A 82 41.10 -1.91 23.46
CA ASP A 82 41.52 -0.56 23.06
C ASP A 82 41.35 -0.07 21.62
N ALA A 83 40.23 0.63 21.38
CA ALA A 83 40.22 1.80 20.50
C ALA A 83 39.07 2.77 20.87
N PRO A 84 39.29 4.09 20.86
CA PRO A 84 38.31 5.07 21.30
C PRO A 84 37.13 5.19 20.34
N HIS A 85 35.94 5.32 20.93
CA HIS A 85 34.67 5.54 20.25
C HIS A 85 34.72 6.74 19.28
N GLN A 86 34.81 6.48 17.98
CA GLN A 86 34.33 7.44 16.98
C GLN A 86 32.81 7.29 16.87
N ALA A 87 32.10 8.01 17.72
CA ALA A 87 30.69 8.30 17.51
C ALA A 87 30.59 9.24 16.30
N PHE A 88 30.21 8.70 15.14
CA PHE A 88 29.69 9.52 14.05
C PHE A 88 28.33 10.08 14.49
N ILE A 89 28.37 11.24 15.16
CA ILE A 89 27.18 12.06 15.39
C ILE A 89 26.77 12.61 14.03
N PHE A 90 25.70 12.06 13.48
CA PHE A 90 25.04 12.63 12.33
C PHE A 90 24.37 13.94 12.79
N SER A 91 25.04 15.08 12.62
CA SER A 91 24.42 16.39 12.80
C SER A 91 23.38 16.61 11.70
N PRO A 92 22.08 16.79 12.02
CA PRO A 92 21.15 17.31 11.02
C PRO A 92 21.55 18.76 10.65
N PRO A 93 21.33 19.18 9.39
CA PRO A 93 21.65 20.54 8.97
C PRO A 93 20.82 21.57 9.76
N PRO A 94 21.38 22.77 10.03
CA PRO A 94 20.68 23.82 10.76
C PRO A 94 19.45 24.27 9.99
N GLN A 95 18.29 24.27 10.66
CA GLN A 95 17.10 24.91 10.12
C GLN A 95 17.32 26.43 10.19
N GLU A 96 17.34 27.07 9.03
CA GLU A 96 17.37 28.53 8.93
C GLU A 96 16.05 29.10 9.45
N ASP A 97 16.14 29.74 10.61
CA ASP A 97 15.14 30.66 11.14
C ASP A 97 15.09 31.87 10.20
N LEU A 98 14.13 31.89 9.27
CA LEU A 98 13.76 33.11 8.55
C LEU A 98 12.40 33.58 9.05
N ARG A 99 12.43 34.19 10.23
CA ARG A 99 11.35 35.05 10.71
C ARG A 99 11.60 36.50 10.30
N ASP A 100 10.49 37.11 9.92
CA ASP A 100 10.20 38.54 9.87
C ASP A 100 10.71 39.39 8.71
N ALA A 101 9.80 39.65 7.76
CA ALA A 101 9.49 41.02 7.37
C ALA A 101 8.01 41.13 6.93
N SER A 102 7.23 41.73 7.82
CA SER A 102 5.90 42.31 7.64
C SER A 102 5.76 43.14 6.35
N GLU A 103 4.67 43.00 5.61
CA GLU A 103 3.90 44.17 5.16
C GLU A 103 2.46 43.81 4.75
N ALA A 104 1.55 44.65 5.22
CA ALA A 104 0.10 44.54 5.15
C ALA A 104 -0.47 44.68 3.74
N HIS A 105 -1.62 44.07 3.45
CA HIS A 105 -2.69 44.69 2.63
C HIS A 105 -4.05 43.95 2.84
N PRO A 106 -5.18 44.65 2.65
CA PRO A 106 -6.44 44.37 3.35
C PRO A 106 -7.37 43.35 2.68
N ALA A 107 -8.34 42.88 3.49
CA ALA A 107 -9.42 41.97 3.14
C ALA A 107 -10.26 42.42 1.93
N PRO A 108 -10.88 41.45 1.24
CA PRO A 108 -12.34 41.52 1.19
C PRO A 108 -13.04 40.24 1.64
N SER A 109 -13.96 40.47 2.57
CA SER A 109 -15.21 39.76 2.84
C SER A 109 -15.68 38.77 1.77
N ARG A 110 -15.78 37.48 2.13
CA ARG A 110 -16.93 36.68 1.71
C ARG A 110 -17.21 35.50 2.63
N SER A 111 -18.23 35.72 3.44
CA SER A 111 -19.02 34.79 4.22
C SER A 111 -19.20 33.41 3.56
N LYS A 112 -18.62 32.37 4.15
CA LYS A 112 -19.20 31.03 4.12
C LYS A 112 -19.21 30.50 5.55
N ARG A 113 -20.41 30.55 6.14
CA ARG A 113 -20.74 29.98 7.45
C ARG A 113 -20.37 28.50 7.41
N TRP A 114 -19.34 28.12 8.15
CA TRP A 114 -19.15 26.72 8.51
C TRP A 114 -20.29 26.36 9.46
N ARG A 115 -21.31 25.66 8.94
CA ARG A 115 -22.27 24.98 9.80
C ARG A 115 -21.50 23.86 10.51
N GLY A 116 -21.61 23.85 11.83
CA GLY A 116 -20.99 22.86 12.70
C GLY A 116 -21.41 21.42 12.40
N PRO A 117 -20.81 20.45 13.10
CA PRO A 117 -21.01 19.02 12.86
C PRO A 117 -22.48 18.65 13.06
N GLN A 118 -23.14 18.23 11.99
CA GLN A 118 -24.46 17.62 12.12
C GLN A 118 -24.28 16.26 12.80
N ARG A 119 -24.96 16.09 13.93
CA ARG A 119 -25.11 14.80 14.62
C ARG A 119 -25.66 13.78 13.63
N LEU A 120 -24.84 12.81 13.24
CA LEU A 120 -25.29 11.61 12.53
C LEU A 120 -26.13 10.77 13.51
N PRO A 121 -27.26 10.18 13.07
CA PRO A 121 -27.99 9.20 13.88
C PRO A 121 -27.11 7.96 14.13
N PRO A 122 -27.29 7.24 15.25
CA PRO A 122 -26.35 6.24 15.75
C PRO A 122 -26.28 4.93 14.95
N ASN A 123 -26.84 4.85 13.74
CA ASN A 123 -26.72 3.66 12.91
C ASN A 123 -26.86 4.02 11.43
N ALA A 124 -25.73 4.36 10.82
CA ALA A 124 -25.60 4.46 9.37
C ALA A 124 -24.33 3.70 8.97
N ASN A 125 -24.35 2.37 9.12
CA ASN A 125 -23.34 1.52 8.52
C ASN A 125 -23.69 1.33 7.03
N PRO A 126 -22.86 1.81 6.08
CA PRO A 126 -23.17 1.76 4.65
C PRO A 126 -23.20 0.33 4.08
N PHE A 127 -22.71 -0.66 4.83
CA PHE A 127 -22.71 -2.06 4.40
C PHE A 127 -24.03 -2.79 4.71
N PHE A 128 -24.95 -2.21 5.50
CA PHE A 128 -26.25 -2.81 5.83
C PHE A 128 -27.37 -1.75 5.85
N PRO A 129 -27.96 -1.41 4.69
CA PRO A 129 -28.98 -0.35 4.59
C PRO A 129 -30.34 -0.71 5.22
N ARG A 130 -30.50 -1.95 5.71
CA ARG A 130 -31.63 -2.37 6.55
C ARG A 130 -31.05 -3.14 7.72
N GLY A 131 -31.29 -2.65 8.94
CA GLY A 131 -30.81 -3.26 10.17
C GLY A 131 -31.11 -4.76 10.20
N ILE A 132 -30.16 -5.53 10.72
CA ILE A 132 -30.34 -6.96 10.99
C ILE A 132 -31.55 -7.07 11.90
N ALA A 133 -32.65 -7.61 11.37
CA ALA A 133 -33.76 -8.03 12.20
C ALA A 133 -33.25 -9.19 13.05
N ASP A 134 -33.35 -9.02 14.36
CA ASP A 134 -33.19 -10.05 15.37
C ASP A 134 -34.10 -11.24 15.00
N SER A 135 -33.55 -12.26 14.35
CA SER A 135 -34.24 -13.52 14.13
C SER A 135 -33.85 -14.46 15.26
N GLY A 136 -34.60 -14.38 16.36
CA GLY A 136 -34.55 -15.35 17.44
C GLY A 136 -34.78 -16.76 16.90
N TRP A 137 -33.71 -17.56 16.86
CA TRP A 137 -33.79 -19.00 16.64
C TRP A 137 -34.18 -19.68 17.96
N LYS A 138 -35.49 -19.88 18.15
CA LYS A 138 -36.00 -20.92 19.04
C LYS A 138 -35.93 -22.25 18.28
N VAL A 139 -34.92 -23.04 18.57
CA VAL A 139 -34.89 -24.47 18.23
C VAL A 139 -35.83 -25.17 19.23
N ARG A 140 -36.85 -25.84 18.69
CA ARG A 140 -37.73 -26.75 19.45
C ARG A 140 -37.05 -28.09 19.64
#